data_AF-A0A936Y6U5-F1
#
_entry.id   AF-A0A936Y6U5-F1
#
_cell.length_a   1.000
_cell.length_b   1.000
_cell.length_c   1.000
_cell.angle_alpha   90.00
_cell.angle_beta   90.00
_cell.angle_gamma   90.00
#
_symmetry.space_group_name_H-M   'P 1'
#
loop_
_entity.id
_entity.type
_entity.pdbx_description
1 polymer ?
#
loop_
_entity_poly.entity_id
_entity_poly.type
_entity_poly.pdbx_seq_one_letter_code
_entity_poly.pdbx_strand_id
1 'polypeptide(L)'
;MAGDVEKGTTGEAGSVTGGRPTPKQSEIDVGNDLPEGAIPQPSFKDGESVPYGTPGSVRPDYCVGNICSIEVKNYNIETNSSGLIDNVSKQAIQRAENLPDGMVQDIVIDTRGQSVTQVQRDIIKEVIIAKSGGIIKSNNIRFR
;
A
#
# COMPACT_ATOMS: atom_id res chain seq x y z
N MET A 1 8.88 -29.12 44.31
CA MET A 1 8.00 -28.34 45.20
C MET A 1 8.64 -26.96 45.28
N ALA A 2 8.18 -26.04 44.44
CA ALA A 2 7.20 -24.98 44.79
C ALA A 2 7.85 -23.98 45.78
N GLY A 3 7.92 -22.68 45.53
CA GLY A 3 7.35 -21.86 44.45
C GLY A 3 7.83 -20.40 44.57
N ASP A 4 7.40 -19.60 43.59
CA ASP A 4 7.01 -18.19 43.67
C ASP A 4 8.01 -17.10 44.12
N VAL A 5 8.45 -16.30 43.15
CA VAL A 5 8.35 -14.83 43.23
C VAL A 5 7.81 -14.30 41.90
N GLU A 6 6.50 -14.09 41.86
CA GLU A 6 5.86 -13.16 40.93
C GLU A 6 6.47 -11.77 41.11
N LYS A 7 6.90 -11.15 40.01
CA LYS A 7 6.96 -9.69 39.92
C LYS A 7 6.11 -9.25 38.75
N GLY A 8 4.86 -8.93 39.07
CA GLY A 8 4.01 -8.14 38.19
C GLY A 8 4.70 -6.82 37.84
N THR A 9 4.58 -6.43 36.59
CA THR A 9 4.57 -5.02 36.21
C THR A 9 3.59 -4.88 35.05
N THR A 10 2.44 -4.37 35.45
CA THR A 10 1.40 -3.72 34.68
C THR A 10 1.99 -2.84 33.58
N GLY A 11 1.47 -3.01 32.37
CA GLY A 11 1.69 -2.15 31.23
C GLY A 11 0.41 -2.03 30.42
N GLU A 12 -0.69 -1.68 31.06
CA GLU A 12 -1.86 -1.15 30.38
C GLU A 12 -1.52 0.29 29.94
N ALA A 13 -1.18 0.45 28.67
CA ALA A 13 -1.13 1.73 27.96
C ALA A 13 -1.38 1.42 26.47
N GLY A 14 -2.40 1.93 25.79
CA GLY A 14 -3.30 2.99 26.16
C GLY A 14 -4.59 2.94 25.34
N SER A 15 -5.51 3.80 25.76
CA SER A 15 -6.73 4.18 25.05
C SER A 15 -6.57 4.13 23.53
N VAL A 16 -7.30 3.24 22.85
CA VAL A 16 -7.39 3.21 21.38
C VAL A 16 -8.29 4.37 20.93
N THR A 17 -7.85 5.60 21.14
CA THR A 17 -8.27 6.73 20.32
C THR A 17 -7.42 6.62 19.05
N GLY A 18 -7.97 5.95 18.02
CA GLY A 18 -7.28 5.52 16.81
C GLY A 18 -6.59 6.66 16.07
N GLY A 19 -5.30 6.85 16.37
CA GLY A 19 -4.42 7.77 15.65
C GLY A 19 -4.07 7.23 14.28
N ARG A 20 -3.58 8.13 13.42
CA ARG A 20 -3.12 7.75 12.08
C ARG A 20 -1.96 6.74 12.18
N PRO A 21 -2.03 5.58 11.50
CA PRO A 21 -0.96 4.59 11.50
C PRO A 21 0.28 5.11 10.76
N THR A 22 1.45 4.53 11.07
CA THR A 22 2.66 4.79 10.28
C THR A 22 2.56 4.11 8.90
N PRO A 23 3.34 4.55 7.89
CA PRO A 23 3.41 3.85 6.60
C PRO A 23 3.73 2.36 6.75
N LYS A 24 4.75 2.03 7.57
CA LYS A 24 5.12 0.64 7.86
C LYS A 24 3.99 -0.16 8.50
N GLN A 25 3.24 0.43 9.44
CA GLN A 25 2.09 -0.25 10.04
C GLN A 25 0.97 -0.47 9.02
N SER A 26 0.78 0.48 8.10
CA SER A 26 -0.21 0.35 7.02
C SER A 26 0.14 -0.84 6.10
N GLU A 27 1.42 -0.98 5.74
CA GLU A 27 1.91 -2.12 4.94
C GLU A 27 1.69 -3.46 5.67
N ILE A 28 2.03 -3.53 6.97
CA ILE A 28 1.84 -4.73 7.79
C ILE A 28 0.35 -5.09 7.88
N ASP A 29 -0.51 -4.12 8.17
CA ASP A 29 -1.94 -4.34 8.32
C ASP A 29 -2.58 -4.81 7.01
N VAL A 30 -2.19 -4.23 5.87
CA VAL A 30 -2.64 -4.69 4.55
C VAL A 30 -2.10 -6.08 4.25
N GLY A 31 -0.82 -6.33 4.52
CA GLY A 31 -0.17 -7.63 4.30
C GLY A 31 -0.82 -8.77 5.07
N ASN A 32 -1.25 -8.51 6.32
CA ASN A 32 -1.97 -9.47 7.15
C ASN A 32 -3.37 -9.82 6.62
N ASP A 33 -3.97 -8.94 5.81
CA ASP A 33 -5.28 -9.15 5.20
C ASP A 33 -5.18 -9.83 3.82
N LEU A 34 -3.97 -10.09 3.32
CA LEU A 34 -3.76 -10.76 2.04
C LEU A 34 -3.98 -12.28 2.16
N PRO A 35 -4.48 -12.94 1.10
CA PRO A 35 -4.62 -14.39 1.10
C PRO A 35 -3.26 -15.08 1.17
N GLU A 36 -3.28 -16.34 1.58
CA GLU A 36 -2.10 -17.21 1.53
C GLU A 36 -1.52 -17.26 0.11
N GLY A 37 -0.19 -17.25 0.00
CA GLY A 37 0.52 -17.19 -1.28
C GLY A 37 0.79 -15.78 -1.79
N ALA A 38 0.44 -14.73 -1.03
CA ALA A 38 0.91 -13.37 -1.31
C ALA A 38 2.45 -13.30 -1.24
N ILE A 39 3.06 -12.78 -2.30
CA ILE A 39 4.51 -12.63 -2.41
C ILE A 39 4.87 -11.21 -1.99
N PRO A 40 5.61 -11.02 -0.88
CA PRO A 40 6.04 -9.70 -0.45
C PRO A 40 7.23 -9.22 -1.27
N GLN A 41 7.16 -7.97 -1.69
CA GLN A 41 8.21 -7.19 -2.30
C GLN A 41 8.99 -7.83 -3.49
N PRO A 42 8.30 -8.49 -4.44
CA PRO A 42 8.94 -9.06 -5.63
C PRO A 42 9.53 -7.96 -6.52
N SER A 43 10.51 -8.31 -7.34
CA SER A 43 11.13 -7.38 -8.30
C SER A 43 10.89 -7.84 -9.73
N PHE A 44 10.55 -6.89 -10.60
CA PHE A 44 10.28 -7.14 -12.02
C PHE A 44 11.01 -6.16 -12.92
N LYS A 45 11.44 -6.62 -14.08
CA LYS A 45 12.02 -5.79 -15.13
C LYS A 45 11.65 -6.38 -16.48
N ASP A 46 11.24 -5.52 -17.41
CA ASP A 46 10.91 -5.91 -18.79
C ASP A 46 9.95 -7.12 -18.88
N GLY A 47 9.01 -7.24 -17.93
CA GLY A 47 8.02 -8.32 -17.88
C GLY A 47 8.46 -9.60 -17.15
N GLU A 48 9.69 -9.66 -16.64
CA GLU A 48 10.25 -10.85 -15.99
C GLU A 48 10.57 -10.63 -14.51
N SER A 49 10.52 -11.70 -13.71
CA SER A 49 10.96 -11.66 -12.32
C SER A 49 12.48 -11.61 -12.24
N VAL A 50 13.01 -10.68 -11.46
CA VAL A 50 14.46 -10.44 -11.32
C VAL A 50 14.89 -10.40 -9.85
N PRO A 51 16.19 -10.58 -9.56
CA PRO A 51 16.70 -10.42 -8.20
C PRO A 51 16.48 -9.02 -7.64
N TYR A 52 16.40 -8.92 -6.31
CA TYR A 52 16.31 -7.65 -5.60
C TYR A 52 17.51 -6.73 -5.93
N GLY A 53 17.22 -5.44 -6.10
CA GLY A 53 18.23 -4.42 -6.41
C GLY A 53 18.70 -4.41 -7.86
N THR A 54 18.09 -5.21 -8.75
CA THR A 54 18.38 -5.17 -10.18
C THR A 54 18.14 -3.76 -10.73
N PRO A 55 19.14 -3.08 -11.34
CA PRO A 55 18.98 -1.71 -11.81
C PRO A 55 17.86 -1.57 -12.84
N GLY A 56 16.96 -0.62 -12.57
CA GLY A 56 15.79 -0.33 -13.39
C GLY A 56 14.58 -1.24 -13.13
N SER A 57 14.64 -2.15 -12.16
CA SER A 57 13.47 -2.95 -11.79
C SER A 57 12.44 -2.15 -10.99
N VAL A 58 11.19 -2.59 -11.06
CA VAL A 58 10.11 -2.14 -10.18
C VAL A 58 9.88 -3.15 -9.06
N ARG A 59 9.48 -2.64 -7.90
CA ARG A 59 9.21 -3.43 -6.71
C ARG A 59 7.82 -3.10 -6.17
N PRO A 60 6.77 -3.83 -6.57
CA PRO A 60 5.49 -3.91 -5.85
C PRO A 60 5.67 -4.20 -4.36
N ASP A 61 4.82 -3.68 -3.48
CA ASP A 61 4.82 -4.12 -2.07
C ASP A 61 4.37 -5.58 -1.95
N TYR A 62 3.35 -5.99 -2.72
CA TYR A 62 2.88 -7.38 -2.79
C TYR A 62 2.35 -7.77 -4.16
N CYS A 63 2.41 -9.08 -4.44
CA CYS A 63 1.78 -9.76 -5.56
C CYS A 63 0.88 -10.91 -5.08
N VAL A 64 -0.29 -11.08 -5.69
CA VAL A 64 -1.22 -12.21 -5.50
C VAL A 64 -1.81 -12.60 -6.85
N GLY A 65 -1.45 -13.77 -7.37
CA GLY A 65 -1.92 -14.21 -8.69
C GLY A 65 -1.55 -13.20 -9.80
N ASN A 66 -2.55 -12.65 -10.48
CA ASN A 66 -2.37 -11.62 -11.51
C ASN A 66 -2.46 -10.17 -10.98
N ILE A 67 -2.62 -9.98 -9.66
CA ILE A 67 -2.56 -8.65 -9.03
C ILE A 67 -1.14 -8.47 -8.53
N CYS A 68 -0.32 -7.72 -9.27
CA CYS A 68 1.10 -7.56 -8.98
C CYS A 68 1.47 -6.09 -8.83
N SER A 69 0.93 -5.46 -7.78
CA SER A 69 1.22 -4.10 -7.32
C SER A 69 0.15 -3.72 -6.30
N ILE A 70 0.01 -4.46 -5.20
CA ILE A 70 -0.81 -4.01 -4.06
C ILE A 70 0.00 -2.97 -3.31
N GLU A 71 -0.10 -1.70 -3.73
CA GLU A 71 0.73 -0.61 -3.20
C GLU A 71 0.05 0.06 -2.02
N VAL A 72 0.75 0.16 -0.90
CA VAL A 72 0.19 0.76 0.31
C VAL A 72 0.74 2.17 0.49
N LYS A 73 -0.15 3.18 0.47
CA LYS A 73 0.21 4.58 0.65
C LYS A 73 -0.45 5.15 1.89
N ASN A 74 0.36 5.76 2.76
CA ASN A 74 -0.11 6.47 3.95
C ASN A 74 0.35 7.93 3.90
N TYR A 75 -0.29 8.75 3.05
CA TYR A 75 -0.01 10.18 2.94
C TYR A 75 -0.93 10.99 3.85
N ASN A 76 -0.51 12.19 4.27
CA ASN A 76 -1.44 13.15 4.84
C ASN A 76 -2.27 13.73 3.70
N ILE A 77 -3.56 13.43 3.63
CA ILE A 77 -4.40 13.91 2.52
C ILE A 77 -4.67 15.41 2.63
N GLU A 78 -4.76 15.94 3.85
CA GLU A 78 -4.99 17.37 4.08
C GLU A 78 -3.82 18.22 3.57
N THR A 79 -2.59 17.75 3.79
CA THR A 79 -1.39 18.55 3.47
C THR A 79 -0.61 18.08 2.24
N ASN A 80 -0.83 16.85 1.75
CA ASN A 80 0.00 16.26 0.69
C ASN A 80 -0.75 15.25 -0.21
N SER A 81 -1.96 15.58 -0.63
CA SER A 81 -2.70 14.80 -1.63
C SER A 81 -2.05 14.86 -3.03
N SER A 82 -1.46 15.98 -3.42
CA SER A 82 -0.77 16.12 -4.70
C SER A 82 0.44 15.19 -4.82
N GLY A 83 1.27 15.09 -3.76
CA GLY A 83 2.41 14.19 -3.73
C GLY A 83 2.01 12.71 -3.77
N LEU A 84 0.90 12.35 -3.11
CA LEU A 84 0.31 11.01 -3.25
C LEU A 84 -0.06 10.72 -4.70
N ILE A 85 -0.84 11.61 -5.31
CA ILE A 85 -1.31 11.47 -6.70
C ILE A 85 -0.14 11.33 -7.67
N ASP A 86 0.86 12.20 -7.56
CA ASP A 86 2.01 12.21 -8.46
C ASP A 86 2.84 10.93 -8.34
N ASN A 87 3.08 10.47 -7.12
CA ASN A 87 3.88 9.28 -6.90
C ASN A 87 3.15 8.02 -7.37
N VAL A 88 1.87 7.87 -7.03
CA VAL A 88 1.06 6.73 -7.48
C VAL A 88 0.97 6.70 -9.00
N SER A 89 0.70 7.85 -9.63
CA SER A 89 0.56 7.91 -11.10
C SER A 89 1.86 7.59 -11.83
N LYS A 90 3.00 8.12 -11.35
CA LYS A 90 4.32 7.81 -11.94
C LYS A 90 4.70 6.35 -11.75
N GLN A 91 4.47 5.80 -10.56
CA GLN A 91 4.74 4.38 -10.29
C GLN A 91 3.87 3.48 -11.14
N ALA A 92 2.61 3.85 -11.38
CA ALA A 92 1.70 3.08 -12.23
C ALA A 92 2.26 2.91 -13.66
N ILE A 93 2.76 4.00 -14.23
CA ILE A 93 3.36 4.02 -15.58
C ILE A 93 4.62 3.15 -15.59
N GLN A 94 5.57 3.40 -14.67
CA GLN A 94 6.81 2.62 -14.60
C GLN A 94 6.56 1.12 -14.40
N ARG A 95 5.53 0.77 -13.62
CA ARG A 95 5.15 -0.62 -13.39
C ARG A 95 4.50 -1.24 -14.61
N ALA A 96 3.67 -0.51 -15.35
CA ALA A 96 3.11 -1.04 -16.59
C ALA A 96 4.18 -1.38 -17.63
N GLU A 97 5.33 -0.69 -17.60
CA GLU A 97 6.47 -0.99 -18.47
C GLU A 97 7.28 -2.23 -18.03
N ASN A 98 7.28 -2.56 -16.74
CA ASN A 98 8.19 -3.56 -16.17
C ASN A 98 7.51 -4.81 -15.63
N LEU A 99 6.22 -4.75 -15.30
CA LEU A 99 5.44 -5.90 -14.86
C LEU A 99 5.13 -6.82 -16.04
N PRO A 100 4.94 -8.13 -15.78
CA PRO A 100 4.42 -9.04 -16.79
C PRO A 100 3.10 -8.53 -17.41
N ASP A 101 2.89 -8.82 -18.68
CA ASP A 101 1.66 -8.45 -19.39
C ASP A 101 0.41 -9.02 -18.71
N GLY A 102 -0.65 -8.21 -18.66
CA GLY A 102 -1.92 -8.58 -18.05
C GLY A 102 -1.97 -8.46 -16.53
N MET A 103 -0.90 -7.99 -15.89
CA MET A 103 -0.91 -7.72 -14.45
C MET A 103 -1.78 -6.51 -14.09
N VAL A 104 -2.53 -6.66 -13.01
CA VAL A 104 -3.38 -5.60 -12.42
C VAL A 104 -2.63 -4.92 -11.29
N GLN A 105 -2.70 -3.59 -11.24
CA GLN A 105 -2.15 -2.79 -10.16
C GLN A 105 -3.27 -2.31 -9.23
N ASP A 106 -3.13 -2.52 -7.92
CA ASP A 106 -4.14 -2.22 -6.89
C ASP A 106 -3.58 -1.29 -5.82
N ILE A 107 -4.21 -0.15 -5.57
CA ILE A 107 -3.69 0.87 -4.67
C ILE A 107 -4.53 0.93 -3.41
N VAL A 108 -3.88 0.77 -2.26
CA VAL A 108 -4.48 0.97 -0.94
C VAL A 108 -3.99 2.30 -0.37
N ILE A 109 -4.89 3.27 -0.27
CA ILE A 109 -4.61 4.56 0.36
C ILE A 109 -5.15 4.49 1.79
N ASP A 110 -4.26 4.35 2.77
CA ASP A 110 -4.62 4.30 4.18
C ASP A 110 -4.87 5.71 4.72
N THR A 111 -6.13 5.97 5.05
CA THR A 111 -6.63 7.24 5.57
C THR A 111 -7.13 7.13 6.99
N ARG A 112 -6.85 6.01 7.69
CA ARG A 112 -7.22 5.84 9.10
C ARG A 112 -6.65 6.98 9.94
N GLY A 113 -7.47 7.50 10.85
CA GLY A 113 -7.13 8.66 11.67
C GLY A 113 -7.07 9.99 10.93
N GLN A 114 -7.58 10.08 9.69
CA GLN A 114 -7.67 11.32 8.91
C GLN A 114 -9.13 11.64 8.56
N SER A 115 -9.49 12.92 8.57
CA SER A 115 -10.82 13.40 8.16
C SER A 115 -10.88 13.59 6.64
N VAL A 116 -11.00 12.49 5.88
CA VAL A 116 -11.09 12.51 4.42
C VAL A 116 -12.55 12.34 3.97
N THR A 117 -13.06 13.31 3.22
CA THR A 117 -14.42 13.27 2.68
C THR A 117 -14.53 12.36 1.46
N GLN A 118 -15.75 11.93 1.12
CA GLN A 118 -15.97 11.12 -0.09
C GLN A 118 -15.59 11.89 -1.36
N VAL A 119 -15.92 13.18 -1.43
CA VAL A 119 -15.54 14.05 -2.56
C VAL A 119 -14.02 14.11 -2.73
N GLN A 120 -13.24 14.23 -1.64
CA GLN A 120 -11.78 14.18 -1.73
C GLN A 120 -11.28 12.82 -2.26
N ARG A 121 -11.87 11.71 -1.80
CA ARG A 121 -11.53 10.37 -2.30
C ARG A 121 -11.79 10.24 -3.80
N ASP A 122 -12.95 10.72 -4.25
CA ASP A 122 -13.36 10.62 -5.65
C ASP A 122 -12.45 11.47 -6.55
N ILE A 123 -12.12 12.71 -6.14
CA ILE A 123 -11.16 13.56 -6.86
C ILE A 123 -9.78 12.88 -6.93
N ILE A 124 -9.28 12.34 -5.82
CA ILE A 124 -7.98 11.64 -5.82
C ILE A 124 -7.99 10.46 -6.81
N LYS A 125 -9.07 9.67 -6.83
CA LYS A 125 -9.23 8.55 -7.78
C LYS A 125 -9.22 9.05 -9.22
N GLU A 126 -10.07 10.01 -9.55
CA GLU A 126 -10.20 10.56 -10.89
C GLU A 126 -8.87 11.10 -11.41
N VAL A 127 -8.14 11.84 -10.58
CA VAL A 127 -6.85 12.41 -10.98
C VAL A 127 -5.78 11.33 -11.13
N ILE A 128 -5.72 10.31 -10.27
CA ILE A 128 -4.79 9.18 -10.43
C ILE A 128 -5.09 8.42 -11.73
N ILE A 129 -6.36 8.14 -12.02
CA ILE A 129 -6.78 7.44 -13.24
C ILE A 129 -6.35 8.26 -14.46
N ALA A 130 -6.63 9.56 -14.48
CA ALA A 130 -6.25 10.44 -15.58
C ALA A 130 -4.72 10.52 -15.77
N LYS A 131 -3.97 10.75 -14.69
CA LYS A 131 -2.50 10.94 -14.76
C LYS A 131 -1.73 9.63 -14.99
N SER A 132 -2.31 8.49 -14.65
CA SER A 132 -1.75 7.18 -15.01
C SER A 132 -2.15 6.72 -16.41
N GLY A 133 -2.86 7.55 -17.20
CA GLY A 133 -3.32 7.17 -18.54
C GLY A 133 -4.36 6.04 -18.52
N GLY A 134 -5.05 5.83 -17.40
CA GLY A 134 -6.03 4.76 -17.21
C GLY A 134 -5.43 3.39 -16.94
N ILE A 135 -4.13 3.29 -16.61
CA ILE A 135 -3.48 2.04 -16.19
C ILE A 135 -4.16 1.47 -14.93
N ILE A 136 -4.35 2.32 -13.92
CA ILE A 136 -5.10 1.93 -12.71
C ILE A 136 -6.58 2.25 -12.95
N LYS A 137 -7.45 1.29 -12.67
CA LYS A 137 -8.91 1.47 -12.75
C LYS A 137 -9.47 1.94 -11.41
N SER A 138 -10.63 2.61 -11.43
CA SER A 138 -11.26 3.16 -10.21
C SER A 138 -11.56 2.10 -9.14
N ASN A 139 -11.91 0.88 -9.55
CA ASN A 139 -12.14 -0.26 -8.65
C ASN A 139 -10.83 -0.83 -8.06
N ASN A 140 -9.68 -0.46 -8.62
CA ASN A 140 -8.35 -0.80 -8.11
C ASN A 140 -7.71 0.32 -7.28
N ILE A 141 -8.51 1.29 -6.82
CA ILE A 141 -8.09 2.30 -5.85
C ILE A 141 -9.05 2.23 -4.68
N ARG A 142 -8.56 1.76 -3.54
CA ARG A 142 -9.34 1.63 -2.32
C ARG A 142 -8.77 2.50 -1.20
N PHE A 143 -9.68 3.07 -0.42
CA PHE A 143 -9.34 3.81 0.78
C PHE A 143 -9.62 2.91 1.97
N ARG A 144 -8.66 2.86 2.91
CA ARG A 144 -8.77 2.16 4.19
C ARG A 144 -8.91 3.16 5.32
#